data_AF-A0A3S4UQ03-F1
#
_entry.id   AF-A0A3S4UQ03-F1
#
_cell.length_a   1.000
_cell.length_b   1.000
_cell.length_c   1.000
_cell.angle_alpha   90.00
_cell.angle_beta   90.00
_cell.angle_gamma   90.00
#
_symmetry.space_group_name_H-M   'P 1'
#
loop_
_entity.id
_entity.type
_entity.pdbx_description
1 polymer ?
#
loop_
_entity_poly.entity_id
_entity_poly.type
_entity_poly.pdbx_seq_one_letter_code
_entity_poly.pdbx_strand_id
1 'polypeptide(L)' 'MTTLSTKQKQFLKGLAHHLNPVVMLGGNGLTEGVLAEIENALAHHELIKVKLPALIVKPNN' A
#
# COMPACT_ATOMS: atom_id res chain seq x y z
N MET A 1 13.83 -5.24 -7.44
CA MET A 1 12.42 -5.31 -7.87
C MET A 1 11.92 -6.74 -7.72
N THR A 2 10.89 -6.94 -6.90
CA THR A 2 10.21 -8.23 -6.75
C THR A 2 9.23 -8.42 -7.91
N THR A 3 9.54 -9.35 -8.81
CA THR A 3 8.68 -9.65 -9.96
C THR A 3 7.74 -10.80 -9.60
N LEU A 4 6.45 -10.49 -9.47
CA LEU A 4 5.39 -11.48 -9.22
C LEU A 4 4.68 -11.87 -10.51
N SER A 5 4.44 -13.16 -10.72
CA SER A 5 3.59 -13.68 -11.79
C SER A 5 2.13 -13.23 -11.61
N THR A 6 1.34 -13.29 -12.68
CA THR A 6 -0.10 -12.97 -12.64
C THR A 6 -0.85 -13.81 -11.60
N LYS A 7 -0.53 -15.12 -11.50
CA LYS A 7 -1.14 -16.01 -10.52
C LYS A 7 -0.81 -15.61 -9.08
N GLN A 8 0.46 -15.28 -8.80
CA GLN A 8 0.88 -14.82 -7.47
C GLN A 8 0.19 -13.50 -7.10
N LYS A 9 0.09 -12.54 -8.04
CA LYS A 9 -0.62 -11.28 -7.80
C LYS A 9 -2.10 -11.50 -7.47
N GLN A 10 -2.78 -12.39 -8.19
CA GLN A 10 -4.19 -12.72 -7.95
C GLN A 10 -4.39 -13.35 -6.56
N PHE A 11 -3.52 -14.30 -6.19
CA PHE A 11 -3.53 -14.95 -4.89
C PHE A 11 -3.32 -13.93 -3.74
N LEU A 12 -2.28 -13.11 -3.83
CA LEU A 12 -1.97 -12.08 -2.83
C LEU A 12 -3.08 -11.02 -2.74
N LYS A 13 -3.73 -10.67 -3.85
CA LYS A 13 -4.92 -9.80 -3.83
C LYS A 13 -6.07 -10.41 -3.03
N GLY A 14 -6.29 -11.72 -3.17
CA GLY A 14 -7.30 -12.43 -2.38
C GLY A 14 -7.00 -12.35 -0.88
N LEU A 15 -5.76 -12.60 -0.48
CA LEU A 15 -5.33 -12.47 0.91
C LEU A 15 -5.47 -11.04 1.44
N ALA A 16 -5.03 -10.05 0.66
CA ALA A 16 -5.10 -8.64 1.02
C ALA A 16 -6.54 -8.10 1.18
N HIS A 17 -7.54 -8.77 0.58
CA HIS A 17 -8.94 -8.38 0.74
C HIS A 17 -9.36 -8.42 2.23
N HIS A 18 -8.93 -9.45 2.95
CA HIS A 18 -9.25 -9.66 4.37
C HIS A 18 -8.39 -8.85 5.34
N LEU A 19 -7.29 -8.26 4.87
CA LEU A 19 -6.44 -7.42 5.71
C LEU A 19 -7.11 -6.08 6.01
N ASN A 20 -6.98 -5.63 7.25
CA ASN A 20 -7.19 -4.23 7.59
C ASN A 20 -6.00 -3.41 7.09
N PRO A 21 -6.20 -2.15 6.64
CA PRO A 21 -5.08 -1.27 6.35
C PRO A 21 -4.20 -1.06 7.57
N VAL A 22 -2.90 -1.25 7.42
CA VAL A 22 -1.90 -1.06 8.49
C VAL A 22 -1.13 0.24 8.35
N VAL A 23 -1.17 0.84 7.16
CA VAL A 23 -0.66 2.20 6.89
C VAL A 23 -1.76 3.01 6.23
N MET A 24 -1.91 4.28 6.65
CA MET A 24 -2.87 5.23 6.09
C MET A 24 -2.14 6.49 5.64
N LEU A 25 -2.31 6.89 4.38
CA LEU A 25 -1.78 8.16 3.89
C LEU A 25 -2.72 9.31 4.26
N GLY A 26 -2.16 10.35 4.88
CA GLY A 26 -2.85 11.59 5.18
C GLY A 26 -2.80 12.60 4.03
N GLY A 27 -3.23 13.84 4.29
CA GLY A 27 -3.25 14.92 3.29
C GLY A 27 -1.88 15.32 2.74
N ASN A 28 -0.81 15.06 3.49
CA ASN A 28 0.58 15.30 3.06
C ASN A 28 1.13 14.19 2.14
N GLY A 29 0.33 13.15 1.86
CA GLY A 29 0.71 12.08 0.94
C GLY A 29 1.85 11.20 1.46
N LEU A 30 2.71 10.77 0.53
CA LEU A 30 3.87 9.93 0.81
C LEU A 30 5.01 10.79 1.35
N THR A 31 5.17 10.81 2.67
CA THR A 31 6.29 11.47 3.36
C THR A 31 7.36 10.43 3.74
N GLU A 32 8.54 10.90 4.13
CA GLU A 32 9.61 10.01 4.66
C GLU A 32 9.14 9.17 5.85
N GLY A 33 8.32 9.74 6.73
CA GLY A 33 7.75 9.00 7.86
C GLY A 33 6.81 7.87 7.40
N VAL A 34 5.97 8.15 6.41
CA VAL A 34 5.09 7.12 5.79
C VAL A 34 5.92 6.05 5.11
N LEU A 35 7.00 6.41 4.43
CA LEU A 35 7.90 5.45 3.78
C LEU A 35 8.54 4.52 4.82
N ALA A 36 9.05 5.07 5.93
CA ALA A 36 9.60 4.29 7.03
C ALA A 36 8.59 3.33 7.65
N GLU A 37 7.33 3.76 7.81
CA GLU A 37 6.24 2.89 8.28
C GLU A 37 5.91 1.77 7.29
N ILE A 38 5.92 2.05 5.98
CA ILE A 38 5.71 1.05 4.93
C ILE A 38 6.80 -0.02 4.98
N GLU A 39 8.08 0.39 5.06
CA GLU A 39 9.22 -0.54 5.15
C GLU A 39 9.12 -1.41 6.41
N ASN A 40 8.81 -0.78 7.56
CA ASN A 40 8.63 -1.50 8.82
C ASN A 40 7.47 -2.51 8.73
N ALA A 41 6.31 -2.10 8.22
CA ALA A 41 5.14 -2.97 8.09
C ALA A 41 5.41 -4.12 7.11
N LEU A 42 6.11 -3.86 6.01
CA LEU A 42 6.47 -4.88 5.02
C LEU A 42 7.45 -5.91 5.61
N ALA A 43 8.43 -5.47 6.41
CA ALA A 43 9.37 -6.36 7.08
C ALA A 43 8.70 -7.32 8.08
N HIS A 44 7.61 -6.89 8.73
CA HIS A 44 6.88 -7.70 9.72
C HIS A 44 5.80 -8.58 9.12
N HIS A 45 5.12 -8.12 8.07
CA HIS A 45 3.90 -8.76 7.57
C HIS A 45 4.05 -9.41 6.19
N GLU A 46 5.12 -9.09 5.44
CA GLU A 46 5.41 -9.53 4.07
C GLU A 46 4.37 -9.10 3.00
N LEU A 47 3.11 -8.94 3.39
CA LEU A 47 1.98 -8.43 2.63
C LEU A 47 1.24 -7.39 3.48
N ILE A 48 1.19 -6.15 2.98
CA ILE A 48 0.52 -5.05 3.67
C ILE A 48 -0.61 -4.48 2.83
N LYS A 49 -1.57 -3.85 3.50
CA LYS A 49 -2.62 -3.04 2.87
C LYS A 49 -2.43 -1.59 3.28
N VAL A 50 -2.22 -0.73 2.29
CA VAL A 50 -2.05 0.71 2.47
C VAL A 50 -3.32 1.41 2.01
N LYS A 51 -3.91 2.24 2.88
CA LYS A 51 -5.08 3.05 2.52
C LYS A 51 -4.63 4.40 2.00
N LEU A 52 -4.96 4.67 0.75
CA LEU A 52 -4.79 5.99 0.14
C LEU A 52 -6.00 6.86 0.45
N PRO A 53 -5.82 8.17 0.72
CA PRO A 53 -6.94 9.10 0.70
C PRO A 53 -7.51 9.14 -0.73
N ALA A 54 -8.79 9.45 -0.86
CA ALA A 54 -9.35 9.74 -2.17
C ALA A 54 -8.54 10.88 -2.77
N LEU A 55 -7.75 10.58 -3.80
CA LEU A 55 -7.03 11.59 -4.54
C LEU A 55 -8.10 12.53 -5.10
N ILE A 56 -8.13 13.79 -4.63
CA ILE A 56 -8.66 14.84 -5.49
C ILE A 56 -7.62 14.96 -6.59
N VAL A 57 -7.84 14.21 -7.67
CA VAL A 57 -7.19 14.47 -8.94
C VAL A 57 -7.57 15.91 -9.26
N LYS A 58 -6.64 16.85 -9.05
CA LYS A 58 -6.82 18.18 -9.65
C LYS A 58 -6.90 17.89 -11.15
N PRO A 59 -8.01 18.23 -11.83
CA PRO A 59 -8.06 18.08 -13.27
C PRO A 59 -6.87 18.84 -13.83
N ASN A 60 -6.11 18.15 -14.67
CA ASN A 60 -4.91 18.65 -15.32
C ASN A 60 -5.16 20.08 -15.83
N ASN A 61 -4.23 20.98 -15.53
CA ASN A 61 -4.09 22.23 -16.27
C ASN A 61 -3.51 21.92 -17.65
#